data_AF-A0A3P8VEA2-F1
#
_entry.id   AF-A0A3P8VEA2-F1
#
_cell.length_a   1.000
_cell.length_b   1.000
_cell.length_c   1.000
_cell.angle_alpha   90.00
_cell.angle_beta   90.00
_cell.angle_gamma   90.00
#
_symmetry.space_group_name_H-M   'P 1'
#
loop_
_entity.id
_entity.type
_entity.pdbx_description
1 polymer ?
#
loop_
_entity_poly.entity_id
_entity_poly.type
_entity_poly.pdbx_seq_one_letter_code
_entity_poly.pdbx_strand_id
1 'polypeptide(L)'
;MTQKIENLKYWESLNVVGLLSEKISGAEGTKLDEDFMEMERKVEVTNKSVFDLLSRTQEYLQPNPASRAKLNMLNTMSKIRGQVKTTGYPQTEGLLGDCMLRYGHELGDNSVFGGALVDVGEAMRQMADVKDSLDINVKQNFIDPLQNLQDKDLKEITHHLKKLEGRRLDFDYKKKRRGKIQEEEIQQAVEKFEESKELAERSMFNFLENDVRLSALIEAALEYHRQSSEILEELSGKLHRRISTASGRPKREFKPKSIRSSIETLDNNQHNGLTHSSSIRSTGTALTHTVTVFITSVFLFSFFCPDFSSHRHPLSFLLSLTDIQINNTVNGKSRYLFMKYS
;
A
#
# COMPACT_ATOMS: atom_id res chain seq x y z
N MET A 1 -2.60 -2.74 -17.09
CA MET A 1 -3.78 -3.61 -17.30
C MET A 1 -3.59 -4.52 -18.51
N THR A 2 -3.03 -4.02 -19.62
CA THR A 2 -2.76 -4.78 -20.85
C THR A 2 -1.77 -5.95 -20.66
N GLN A 3 -0.63 -5.74 -19.98
CA GLN A 3 0.35 -6.81 -19.70
C GLN A 3 -0.20 -7.92 -18.77
N LYS A 4 -1.05 -7.53 -17.80
CA LYS A 4 -1.73 -8.44 -16.86
C LYS A 4 -2.68 -9.38 -17.60
N ILE A 5 -3.43 -8.82 -18.55
CA ILE A 5 -4.36 -9.58 -19.40
C ILE A 5 -3.62 -10.44 -20.41
N GLU A 6 -2.52 -9.95 -21.01
CA GLU A 6 -1.73 -10.74 -21.96
C GLU A 6 -1.04 -11.95 -21.31
N ASN A 7 -0.44 -11.78 -20.13
CA ASN A 7 0.19 -12.89 -19.42
C ASN A 7 -0.85 -13.90 -18.91
N LEU A 8 -1.97 -13.45 -18.35
CA LEU A 8 -3.07 -14.35 -17.95
C LEU A 8 -3.64 -15.12 -19.16
N LYS A 9 -3.86 -14.44 -20.28
CA LYS A 9 -4.31 -15.07 -21.53
C LYS A 9 -3.28 -16.04 -22.11
N TYR A 10 -1.99 -15.75 -21.96
CA TYR A 10 -0.90 -16.63 -22.41
C TYR A 10 -0.86 -17.95 -21.62
N TRP A 11 -1.08 -17.87 -20.30
CA TRP A 11 -1.16 -19.03 -19.42
C TRP A 11 -2.46 -19.81 -19.53
N GLU A 12 -3.60 -19.13 -19.69
CA GLU A 12 -4.86 -19.77 -20.09
C GLU A 12 -4.69 -20.49 -21.43
N SER A 13 -3.99 -19.88 -22.39
CA SER A 13 -3.62 -20.51 -23.67
C SER A 13 -2.76 -21.77 -23.45
N LEU A 14 -1.76 -21.74 -22.57
CA LEU A 14 -0.91 -22.90 -22.27
C LEU A 14 -1.68 -24.04 -21.58
N ASN A 15 -2.52 -23.72 -20.58
CA ASN A 15 -3.43 -24.71 -19.95
C ASN A 15 -4.43 -25.29 -20.96
N VAL A 16 -4.93 -24.44 -21.87
CA VAL A 16 -5.81 -24.87 -22.96
C VAL A 16 -5.07 -25.75 -23.96
N VAL A 17 -3.79 -25.51 -24.25
CA VAL A 17 -2.99 -26.42 -25.10
C VAL A 17 -2.79 -27.79 -24.43
N GLY A 18 -2.50 -27.84 -23.13
CA GLY A 18 -2.41 -29.10 -22.37
C GLY A 18 -3.72 -29.90 -22.38
N LEU A 19 -4.84 -29.22 -22.08
CA LEU A 19 -6.18 -29.82 -22.08
C LEU A 19 -6.70 -30.20 -23.48
N LEU A 20 -6.36 -29.45 -24.52
CA LEU A 20 -6.75 -29.77 -25.90
C LEU A 20 -5.92 -30.94 -26.47
N SER A 21 -4.66 -31.06 -26.08
CA SER A 21 -3.79 -32.20 -26.44
C SER A 21 -4.37 -33.54 -25.94
N GLU A 22 -4.84 -33.58 -24.69
CA GLU A 22 -5.50 -34.75 -24.09
C GLU A 22 -6.83 -35.11 -24.79
N LYS A 23 -7.64 -34.11 -25.15
CA LYS A 23 -8.96 -34.33 -25.78
C LYS A 23 -8.91 -34.67 -27.27
N ILE A 24 -7.88 -34.27 -28.00
CA ILE A 24 -7.80 -34.46 -29.47
C ILE A 24 -7.17 -35.82 -29.83
N SER A 25 -6.35 -36.42 -28.95
CA SER A 25 -5.56 -37.63 -29.27
C SER A 25 -6.24 -38.97 -28.94
N GLY A 26 -7.27 -39.00 -28.08
CA GLY A 26 -8.07 -40.20 -27.81
C GLY A 26 -7.31 -41.43 -27.25
N ALA A 27 -6.04 -41.27 -26.89
CA ALA A 27 -5.18 -42.31 -26.35
C ALA A 27 -4.36 -41.72 -25.19
N GLU A 28 -4.19 -42.47 -24.09
CA GLU A 28 -3.34 -42.09 -22.97
C GLU A 28 -1.95 -41.71 -23.50
N GLY A 29 -1.58 -40.43 -23.36
CA GLY A 29 -0.25 -39.96 -23.68
C GLY A 29 0.78 -40.60 -22.76
N THR A 30 2.07 -40.51 -23.12
CA THR A 30 3.15 -40.91 -22.21
C THR A 30 3.01 -40.15 -20.88
N LYS A 31 2.65 -40.86 -19.80
CA LYS A 31 2.45 -40.29 -18.47
C LYS A 31 3.80 -39.86 -17.90
N LEU A 32 3.88 -38.60 -17.47
CA LEU A 32 4.95 -38.12 -16.61
C LEU A 32 4.73 -38.69 -15.20
N ASP A 33 5.79 -38.83 -14.42
CA ASP A 33 5.72 -39.31 -13.04
C ASP A 33 4.99 -38.30 -12.13
N GLU A 34 4.48 -38.79 -11.00
CA GLU A 34 3.71 -37.98 -10.06
C GLU A 34 4.53 -36.82 -9.47
N ASP A 35 5.83 -37.02 -9.24
CA ASP A 35 6.72 -35.99 -8.68
C ASP A 35 6.90 -34.82 -9.65
N PHE A 36 7.08 -35.12 -10.94
CA PHE A 36 7.15 -34.10 -12.00
C PHE A 36 5.84 -33.30 -12.09
N MET A 37 4.70 -33.99 -12.11
CA MET A 37 3.38 -33.33 -12.19
C MET A 37 3.13 -32.43 -10.97
N GLU A 38 3.54 -32.86 -9.78
CA GLU A 38 3.43 -32.04 -8.57
C GLU A 38 4.37 -30.83 -8.60
N MET A 39 5.60 -30.98 -9.12
CA MET A 39 6.51 -29.84 -9.32
C MET A 39 5.94 -28.84 -10.32
N GLU A 40 5.41 -29.29 -11.46
CA GLU A 40 4.76 -28.44 -12.45
C GLU A 40 3.60 -27.66 -11.83
N ARG A 41 2.72 -28.36 -11.09
CA ARG A 41 1.60 -27.75 -10.37
C ARG A 41 2.08 -26.69 -9.35
N LYS A 42 3.13 -26.98 -8.59
CA LYS A 42 3.70 -26.02 -7.62
C LYS A 42 4.25 -24.78 -8.33
N VAL A 43 4.99 -24.95 -9.43
CA VAL A 43 5.52 -23.82 -10.20
C VAL A 43 4.38 -22.95 -10.77
N GLU A 44 3.32 -23.55 -11.30
CA GLU A 44 2.17 -22.82 -11.82
C GLU A 44 1.50 -21.97 -10.72
N VAL A 45 1.27 -22.56 -9.54
CA VAL A 45 0.67 -21.86 -8.40
C VAL A 45 1.59 -20.74 -7.91
N THR A 46 2.90 -20.99 -7.82
CA THR A 46 3.87 -19.97 -7.42
C THR A 46 3.89 -18.80 -8.40
N ASN A 47 3.86 -19.06 -9.71
CA ASN A 47 3.81 -18.01 -10.73
C ASN A 47 2.58 -17.10 -10.59
N LYS A 48 1.39 -17.70 -10.43
CA LYS A 48 0.14 -16.96 -10.17
C LYS A 48 0.25 -16.12 -8.89
N SER A 49 0.78 -16.73 -7.83
CA SER A 49 0.97 -16.07 -6.53
C SER A 49 1.92 -14.88 -6.61
N VAL A 50 3.08 -15.05 -7.27
CA VAL A 50 4.08 -13.97 -7.47
C VAL A 50 3.47 -12.80 -8.22
N PHE A 51 2.71 -13.09 -9.27
CA PHE A 51 2.08 -12.06 -10.08
C PHE A 51 1.04 -11.24 -9.31
N ASP A 52 0.18 -11.92 -8.54
CA ASP A 52 -0.79 -11.24 -7.69
C ASP A 52 -0.12 -10.48 -6.55
N LEU A 53 0.88 -11.07 -5.89
CA LEU A 53 1.65 -10.41 -4.83
C LEU A 53 2.30 -9.11 -5.32
N LEU A 54 2.96 -9.13 -6.48
CA LEU A 54 3.55 -7.93 -7.08
C LEU A 54 2.52 -6.81 -7.26
N SER A 55 1.36 -7.13 -7.84
CA SER A 55 0.27 -6.18 -8.06
C SER A 55 -0.28 -5.62 -6.74
N ARG A 56 -0.54 -6.50 -5.76
CA ARG A 56 -1.12 -6.12 -4.47
C ARG A 56 -0.16 -5.31 -3.61
N THR A 57 1.12 -5.63 -3.63
CA THR A 57 2.14 -4.85 -2.91
C THR A 57 2.30 -3.45 -3.51
N GLN A 58 2.27 -3.30 -4.83
CA GLN A 58 2.30 -1.98 -5.47
C GLN A 58 1.05 -1.14 -5.15
N GLU A 59 -0.13 -1.76 -5.11
CA GLU A 59 -1.38 -1.12 -4.69
C GLU A 59 -1.36 -0.71 -3.22
N TYR A 60 -0.79 -1.55 -2.35
CA TYR A 60 -0.60 -1.28 -0.92
C TYR A 60 0.33 -0.08 -0.69
N LEU A 61 1.49 -0.03 -1.36
CA LEU A 61 2.43 1.08 -1.21
C LEU A 61 1.86 2.39 -1.77
N GLN A 62 1.22 2.31 -2.94
CA GLN A 62 0.71 3.47 -3.67
C GLN A 62 -0.71 3.21 -4.21
N PRO A 63 -1.74 3.55 -3.41
CA PRO A 63 -3.13 3.49 -3.86
C PRO A 63 -3.42 4.41 -5.04
N ASN A 64 -2.71 5.55 -5.14
CA ASN A 64 -2.82 6.47 -6.26
C ASN A 64 -2.15 5.89 -7.53
N PRO A 65 -2.88 5.72 -8.65
CA PRO A 65 -2.32 5.18 -9.90
C PRO A 65 -1.15 6.00 -10.48
N ALA A 66 -1.16 7.32 -10.33
CA ALA A 66 -0.10 8.19 -10.87
C ALA A 66 1.21 8.03 -10.10
N SER A 67 1.15 7.98 -8.78
CA SER A 67 2.31 7.71 -7.92
C SER A 67 2.82 6.28 -8.10
N ARG A 68 1.90 5.31 -8.26
CA ARG A 68 2.24 3.91 -8.54
C ARG A 68 3.04 3.74 -9.83
N ALA A 69 2.66 4.45 -10.90
CA ALA A 69 3.40 4.42 -12.15
C ALA A 69 4.86 4.89 -11.96
N LYS A 70 5.07 5.93 -11.13
CA LYS A 70 6.41 6.42 -10.79
C LYS A 70 7.20 5.48 -9.89
N LEU A 71 6.55 4.83 -8.92
CA LEU A 71 7.15 3.77 -8.09
C LEU A 71 7.75 2.65 -8.94
N ASN A 72 7.04 2.22 -9.99
CA ASN A 72 7.55 1.19 -10.90
C ASN A 72 8.77 1.65 -11.70
N MET A 73 8.88 2.96 -11.95
CA MET A 73 10.04 3.58 -12.62
C MET A 73 11.19 3.90 -11.66
N LEU A 74 11.03 3.61 -10.36
CA LEU A 74 12.06 3.80 -9.35
C LEU A 74 13.14 2.72 -9.55
N ASN A 75 14.00 2.93 -10.55
CA ASN A 75 15.19 2.12 -10.75
C ASN A 75 16.26 2.51 -9.73
N THR A 76 17.16 1.56 -9.42
CA THR A 76 18.26 1.53 -8.45
C THR A 76 19.30 2.68 -8.55
N MET A 77 18.87 3.90 -8.82
CA MET A 77 19.68 5.11 -8.91
C MET A 77 19.54 5.90 -7.61
N SER A 78 20.27 5.47 -6.57
CA SER A 78 20.65 6.34 -5.45
C SER A 78 21.95 5.93 -4.74
N LYS A 79 22.73 4.97 -5.27
CA LYS A 79 24.06 4.67 -4.70
C LYS A 79 25.17 5.63 -5.17
N ILE A 80 24.93 6.49 -6.16
CA ILE A 80 26.01 7.23 -6.83
C ILE A 80 26.18 8.69 -6.36
N ARG A 81 25.27 9.30 -5.57
CA ARG A 81 25.41 10.75 -5.33
C ARG A 81 25.06 11.32 -3.96
N GLY A 82 24.89 10.52 -2.91
CA GLY A 82 24.65 11.05 -1.55
C GLY A 82 23.41 11.96 -1.43
N GLN A 83 22.51 11.92 -2.41
CA GLN A 83 21.26 12.66 -2.39
C GLN A 83 20.22 11.83 -1.64
N VAL A 84 19.51 12.48 -0.72
CA VAL A 84 18.35 11.94 0.01
C VAL A 84 17.49 11.17 -0.98
N LYS A 85 17.26 9.88 -0.70
CA LYS A 85 16.49 9.00 -1.57
C LYS A 85 15.04 9.53 -1.61
N THR A 86 14.70 10.27 -2.65
CA THR A 86 13.34 10.78 -2.85
C THR A 86 12.63 9.91 -3.87
N THR A 87 11.36 9.61 -3.64
CA THR A 87 10.54 8.74 -4.50
C THR A 87 10.14 9.39 -5.83
N GLY A 88 10.36 10.70 -5.98
CA GLY A 88 10.00 11.46 -7.20
C GLY A 88 8.50 11.77 -7.32
N TYR A 89 7.73 11.52 -6.26
CA TYR A 89 6.34 11.91 -6.11
C TYR A 89 6.05 12.33 -4.66
N PRO A 90 5.09 13.25 -4.44
CA PRO A 90 4.76 13.67 -3.08
C PRO A 90 3.99 12.56 -2.34
N GLN A 91 4.36 12.32 -1.08
CA GLN A 91 3.54 11.53 -0.15
C GLN A 91 2.42 12.40 0.43
N THR A 92 1.30 11.77 0.78
CA THR A 92 0.12 12.44 1.33
C THR A 92 0.40 13.16 2.64
N GLU A 93 1.23 12.57 3.48
CA GLU A 93 1.71 13.08 4.75
C GLU A 93 2.50 14.38 4.54
N GLY A 94 3.35 14.42 3.51
CA GLY A 94 4.11 15.61 3.16
C GLY A 94 3.21 16.76 2.68
N LEU A 95 2.23 16.46 1.83
CA LEU A 95 1.25 17.46 1.37
C LEU A 95 0.43 18.04 2.52
N LEU A 96 0.05 17.21 3.50
CA LEU A 96 -0.61 17.66 4.72
C LEU A 96 0.33 18.53 5.57
N GLY A 97 1.58 18.10 5.73
CA GLY A 97 2.61 18.84 6.45
C GLY A 97 2.85 20.23 5.88
N ASP A 98 3.03 20.35 4.56
CA ASP A 98 3.23 21.63 3.88
C ASP A 98 2.05 22.59 4.08
N CYS A 99 0.82 22.07 4.07
CA CYS A 99 -0.37 22.86 4.34
C CYS A 99 -0.39 23.40 5.78
N MET A 100 -0.09 22.55 6.76
CA MET A 100 -0.06 22.94 8.17
C MET A 100 1.06 23.94 8.46
N LEU A 101 2.26 23.74 7.89
CA LEU A 101 3.38 24.66 8.02
C LEU A 101 3.03 26.05 7.48
N ARG A 102 2.51 26.11 6.24
CA ARG A 102 2.14 27.38 5.61
C ARG A 102 1.18 28.19 6.47
N TYR A 103 0.05 27.59 6.87
CA TYR A 103 -0.94 28.31 7.68
C TYR A 103 -0.52 28.50 9.14
N GLY A 104 0.33 27.63 9.67
CA GLY A 104 0.95 27.79 10.99
C GLY A 104 1.79 29.06 11.07
N HIS A 105 2.59 29.33 10.04
CA HIS A 105 3.38 30.56 9.93
C HIS A 105 2.54 31.80 9.64
N GLU A 106 1.51 31.71 8.79
CA GLU A 106 0.60 32.83 8.50
C GLU A 106 -0.19 33.30 9.73
N LEU A 107 -0.52 32.39 10.66
CA LEU A 107 -1.16 32.73 11.94
C LEU A 107 -0.23 33.51 12.89
N GLY A 108 1.07 33.49 12.64
CA GLY A 108 2.10 34.18 13.40
C GLY A 108 2.47 33.51 14.73
N ASP A 109 3.67 33.82 15.22
CA ASP A 109 4.31 33.18 16.38
C ASP A 109 3.56 33.37 17.70
N ASN A 110 2.67 34.36 17.75
CA ASN A 110 1.82 34.64 18.91
C ASN A 110 0.61 33.68 19.02
N SER A 111 0.28 32.96 17.95
CA SER A 111 -0.83 32.03 17.91
C SER A 111 -0.41 30.68 18.49
N VAL A 112 -1.06 30.26 19.59
CA VAL A 112 -0.85 28.92 20.17
C VAL A 112 -1.24 27.83 19.15
N PHE A 113 -2.30 28.07 18.38
CA PHE A 113 -2.73 27.18 17.31
C PHE A 113 -1.75 27.18 16.14
N GLY A 114 -1.21 28.34 15.76
CA GLY A 114 -0.17 28.45 14.73
C GLY A 114 1.08 27.64 15.09
N GLY A 115 1.58 27.80 16.32
CA GLY A 115 2.71 27.00 16.80
C GLY A 115 2.42 25.49 16.89
N ALA A 116 1.19 25.10 17.20
CA ALA A 116 0.80 23.67 17.16
C ALA A 116 0.73 23.14 15.73
N LEU A 117 0.21 23.92 14.78
CA LEU A 117 0.21 23.55 13.35
C LEU A 117 1.62 23.38 12.81
N VAL A 118 2.57 24.23 13.21
CA VAL A 118 3.98 24.08 12.81
C VAL A 118 4.55 22.76 13.32
N ASP A 119 4.39 22.44 14.61
CA ASP A 119 4.89 21.17 15.18
C ASP A 119 4.30 19.94 14.48
N VAL A 120 2.98 19.94 14.23
CA VAL A 120 2.33 18.83 13.52
C VAL A 120 2.82 18.78 12.08
N GLY A 121 2.98 19.93 11.42
CA GLY A 121 3.47 20.01 10.05
C GLY A 121 4.89 19.46 9.88
N GLU A 122 5.79 19.75 10.82
CA GLU A 122 7.14 19.18 10.86
C GLU A 122 7.11 17.65 11.03
N ALA A 123 6.31 17.15 11.98
CA ALA A 123 6.15 15.72 12.20
C ALA A 123 5.55 15.01 10.97
N MET A 124 4.59 15.63 10.27
CA MET A 124 4.01 15.08 9.05
C MET A 124 5.02 15.04 7.88
N ARG A 125 5.96 15.99 7.79
CA ARG A 125 7.08 15.89 6.84
C ARG A 125 8.02 14.74 7.18
N GLN A 126 8.34 14.53 8.45
CA GLN A 126 9.14 13.37 8.87
C GLN A 126 8.43 12.04 8.55
N MET A 127 7.11 11.97 8.77
CA MET A 127 6.29 10.81 8.36
C MET A 127 6.38 10.54 6.85
N ALA A 128 6.41 11.61 6.03
CA ALA A 128 6.59 11.49 4.59
C ALA A 128 7.95 10.86 4.21
N ASP A 129 9.03 11.25 4.89
CA ASP A 129 10.38 10.70 4.66
C ASP A 129 10.46 9.21 5.06
N VAL A 130 9.78 8.83 6.14
CA VAL A 130 9.65 7.43 6.59
C VAL A 130 8.82 6.62 5.59
N LYS A 131 7.75 7.21 5.02
CA LYS A 131 6.94 6.59 3.97
C LYS A 131 7.71 6.42 2.64
N ASP A 132 8.50 7.41 2.26
CA ASP A 132 9.43 7.31 1.12
C ASP A 132 10.41 6.15 1.31
N SER A 133 10.96 6.02 2.52
CA SER A 133 11.88 4.94 2.87
C SER A 133 11.24 3.56 2.78
N LEU A 134 9.98 3.41 3.20
CA LEU A 134 9.19 2.18 3.01
C LEU A 134 9.08 1.82 1.53
N ASP A 135 8.62 2.77 0.71
CA ASP A 135 8.42 2.56 -0.73
C ASP A 135 9.71 2.08 -1.40
N ILE A 136 10.84 2.74 -1.10
CA ILE A 136 12.15 2.38 -1.64
C ILE A 136 12.59 0.99 -1.18
N ASN A 137 12.48 0.70 0.12
CA ASN A 137 12.95 -0.57 0.68
C ASN A 137 12.14 -1.75 0.15
N VAL A 138 10.82 -1.62 0.07
CA VAL A 138 9.96 -2.67 -0.50
C VAL A 138 10.20 -2.81 -2.00
N LYS A 139 10.40 -1.71 -2.73
CA LYS A 139 10.76 -1.76 -4.16
C LYS A 139 12.05 -2.55 -4.39
N GLN A 140 13.11 -2.21 -3.67
CA GLN A 140 14.45 -2.78 -3.89
C GLN A 140 14.60 -4.21 -3.38
N ASN A 141 13.99 -4.54 -2.24
CA ASN A 141 14.25 -5.81 -1.54
C ASN A 141 13.13 -6.83 -1.71
N PHE A 142 11.99 -6.45 -2.28
CA PHE A 142 10.85 -7.35 -2.47
C PHE A 142 10.31 -7.32 -3.91
N ILE A 143 9.90 -6.15 -4.42
CA ILE A 143 9.30 -6.04 -5.76
C ILE A 143 10.32 -6.39 -6.85
N ASP A 144 11.52 -5.80 -6.84
CA ASP A 144 12.53 -6.03 -7.88
C ASP A 144 13.03 -7.48 -7.94
N PRO A 145 13.31 -8.16 -6.80
CA PRO A 145 13.61 -9.58 -6.80
C PRO A 145 12.48 -10.45 -7.35
N LEU A 146 11.22 -10.17 -6.99
CA LEU A 146 10.06 -10.89 -7.51
C LEU A 146 9.83 -10.65 -9.01
N GLN A 147 10.09 -9.43 -9.49
CA GLN A 147 10.03 -9.09 -10.90
C GLN A 147 11.11 -9.86 -11.69
N ASN A 148 12.33 -9.97 -11.14
CA ASN A 148 13.41 -10.76 -11.74
C ASN A 148 13.06 -12.26 -11.79
N LEU A 149 12.46 -12.80 -10.73
CA LEU A 149 11.97 -14.17 -10.66
C LEU A 149 10.94 -14.45 -11.77
N GLN A 150 10.03 -13.49 -12.01
CA GLN A 150 9.03 -13.57 -13.07
C GLN A 150 9.65 -13.50 -14.48
N ASP A 151 10.51 -12.51 -14.72
CA ASP A 151 10.99 -12.19 -16.07
C ASP A 151 12.11 -13.12 -16.55
N LYS A 152 12.77 -13.83 -15.65
CA LYS A 152 13.86 -14.77 -15.95
C LYS A 152 13.48 -16.21 -15.61
N ASP A 153 13.46 -16.56 -14.33
CA ASP A 153 13.42 -17.95 -13.88
C ASP A 153 12.10 -18.63 -14.30
N LEU A 154 10.97 -17.99 -14.03
CA LEU A 154 9.66 -18.52 -14.43
C LEU A 154 9.50 -18.59 -15.96
N LYS A 155 10.03 -17.61 -16.69
CA LYS A 155 10.00 -17.59 -18.15
C LYS A 155 10.85 -18.70 -18.77
N GLU A 156 12.00 -18.99 -18.18
CA GLU A 156 12.89 -20.08 -18.58
C GLU A 156 12.25 -21.45 -18.32
N ILE A 157 11.67 -21.66 -17.14
CA ILE A 157 10.92 -22.90 -16.82
C ILE A 157 9.76 -23.10 -17.81
N THR A 158 9.00 -22.03 -18.08
CA THR A 158 7.92 -22.07 -19.08
C THR A 158 8.41 -22.52 -20.45
N HIS A 159 9.58 -22.04 -20.86
CA HIS A 159 10.19 -22.42 -22.13
C HIS A 159 10.60 -23.90 -22.14
N HIS A 160 11.18 -24.41 -21.05
CA HIS A 160 11.53 -25.83 -20.93
C HIS A 160 10.30 -26.73 -20.97
N LEU A 161 9.23 -26.40 -20.24
CA LEU A 161 7.97 -27.16 -20.25
C LEU A 161 7.32 -27.20 -21.64
N LYS A 162 7.29 -26.05 -22.35
CA LYS A 162 6.77 -25.99 -23.72
C LYS A 162 7.59 -26.85 -24.68
N LYS A 163 8.92 -26.85 -24.52
CA LYS A 163 9.82 -27.68 -25.33
C LYS A 163 9.60 -29.17 -25.03
N LEU A 164 9.47 -29.54 -23.76
CA LEU A 164 9.18 -30.89 -23.31
C LEU A 164 7.87 -31.41 -23.93
N GLU A 165 6.79 -30.64 -23.86
CA GLU A 165 5.50 -31.04 -24.43
C GLU A 165 5.61 -31.26 -25.95
N GLY A 166 6.37 -30.41 -26.66
CA GLY A 166 6.65 -30.61 -28.08
C GLY A 166 7.41 -31.92 -28.37
N ARG A 167 8.38 -32.30 -27.52
CA ARG A 167 9.11 -33.57 -27.64
C ARG A 167 8.24 -34.78 -27.31
N ARG A 168 7.38 -34.66 -26.29
CA ARG A 168 6.42 -35.69 -25.88
C ARG A 168 5.49 -36.03 -27.05
N LEU A 169 4.98 -35.02 -27.74
CA LEU A 169 4.12 -35.17 -28.92
C LEU A 169 4.85 -35.84 -30.11
N ASP A 170 6.11 -35.47 -30.39
CA ASP A 170 6.92 -36.12 -31.44
C ASP A 170 7.19 -37.60 -31.13
N PHE A 171 7.55 -37.89 -29.87
CA PHE A 171 7.75 -39.25 -29.40
C PHE A 171 6.46 -40.09 -29.51
N ASP A 172 5.33 -39.59 -29.00
CA ASP A 172 4.04 -40.27 -29.07
C ASP A 172 3.61 -40.53 -30.53
N TYR A 173 3.84 -39.57 -31.43
CA TYR A 173 3.57 -39.73 -32.87
C TYR A 173 4.40 -40.85 -33.49
N LYS A 174 5.72 -40.86 -33.25
CA LYS A 174 6.64 -41.87 -33.82
C LYS A 174 6.39 -43.25 -33.23
N LYS A 175 6.15 -43.34 -31.93
CA LYS A 175 5.82 -44.58 -31.21
C LYS A 175 4.56 -45.25 -31.78
N LYS A 176 3.51 -44.48 -32.07
CA LYS A 176 2.26 -44.98 -32.68
C LYS A 176 2.44 -45.52 -34.11
N ARG A 177 3.54 -45.16 -34.79
CA ARG A 177 3.86 -45.60 -36.17
C ARG A 177 5.04 -46.56 -36.23
N ARG A 178 5.36 -47.24 -35.12
CA ARG A 178 6.33 -48.35 -35.08
C ARG A 178 6.05 -49.33 -36.23
N GLY A 179 7.11 -49.69 -36.97
CA GLY A 179 7.04 -50.51 -38.20
C GLY A 179 6.92 -49.74 -39.52
N LYS A 180 6.59 -48.44 -39.50
CA LYS A 180 6.64 -47.54 -40.68
C LYS A 180 7.75 -46.50 -40.61
N ILE A 181 8.36 -46.35 -39.43
CA ILE A 181 9.42 -45.41 -39.12
C ILE A 181 10.63 -46.24 -38.65
N GLN A 182 11.83 -45.81 -39.01
CA GLN A 182 13.09 -46.47 -38.60
C GLN A 182 13.22 -46.46 -37.07
N GLU A 183 13.75 -47.54 -36.49
CA GLU A 183 13.87 -47.65 -35.02
C GLU A 183 14.85 -46.59 -34.48
N GLU A 184 15.87 -46.22 -35.25
CA GLU A 184 16.82 -45.15 -34.93
C GLU A 184 16.13 -43.80 -34.76
N GLU A 185 15.10 -43.49 -35.56
CA GLU A 185 14.35 -42.24 -35.44
C GLU A 185 13.44 -42.21 -34.20
N ILE A 186 12.92 -43.37 -33.80
CA ILE A 186 12.15 -43.51 -32.57
C ILE A 186 13.07 -43.39 -31.36
N GLN A 187 14.24 -44.02 -31.39
CA GLN A 187 15.25 -43.94 -30.35
C GLN A 187 15.73 -42.50 -30.13
N GLN A 188 16.02 -41.75 -31.21
CA GLN A 188 16.37 -40.32 -31.12
C GLN A 188 15.23 -39.46 -30.55
N ALA A 189 13.97 -39.84 -30.76
CA ALA A 189 12.84 -39.11 -30.20
C ALA A 189 12.70 -39.34 -28.69
N VAL A 190 12.99 -40.56 -28.22
CA VAL A 190 13.08 -40.90 -26.79
C VAL A 190 14.18 -40.08 -26.12
N GLU A 191 15.41 -40.12 -26.65
CA GLU A 191 16.56 -39.41 -26.08
C GLU A 191 16.27 -37.91 -25.94
N LYS A 192 15.75 -37.28 -27.00
CA LYS A 192 15.41 -35.84 -26.96
C LYS A 192 14.28 -35.50 -25.98
N PHE A 193 13.35 -36.44 -25.76
CA PHE A 193 12.29 -36.29 -24.76
C PHE A 193 12.86 -36.39 -23.34
N GLU A 194 13.68 -37.41 -23.06
CA GLU A 194 14.34 -37.60 -21.76
C GLU A 194 15.26 -36.43 -21.40
N GLU A 195 16.09 -35.96 -22.33
CA GLU A 195 16.94 -34.77 -22.15
C GLU A 195 16.11 -33.50 -21.82
N SER A 196 14.97 -33.33 -22.51
CA SER A 196 14.12 -32.16 -22.28
C SER A 196 13.36 -32.27 -20.95
N LYS A 197 13.05 -33.49 -20.52
CA LYS A 197 12.39 -33.78 -19.24
C LYS A 197 13.34 -33.46 -18.09
N GLU A 198 14.56 -34.01 -18.12
CA GLU A 198 15.57 -33.78 -17.08
C GLU A 198 15.88 -32.29 -16.92
N LEU A 199 15.99 -31.57 -18.03
CA LEU A 199 16.24 -30.13 -18.01
C LEU A 199 15.10 -29.32 -17.38
N ALA A 200 13.84 -29.65 -17.72
CA ALA A 200 12.67 -29.02 -17.11
C ALA A 200 12.58 -29.33 -15.63
N GLU A 201 12.77 -30.59 -15.25
CA GLU A 201 12.73 -31.09 -13.89
C GLU A 201 13.77 -30.42 -12.99
N ARG A 202 15.03 -30.36 -13.45
CA ARG A 202 16.12 -29.66 -12.75
C ARG A 202 15.81 -28.19 -12.53
N SER A 203 15.24 -27.53 -13.55
CA SER A 203 14.91 -26.11 -13.48
C SER A 203 13.77 -25.85 -12.48
N MET A 204 12.73 -26.69 -12.48
CA MET A 204 11.64 -26.61 -11.50
C MET A 204 12.13 -26.88 -10.08
N PHE A 205 12.97 -27.89 -9.89
CA PHE A 205 13.55 -28.22 -8.60
C PHE A 205 14.34 -27.05 -8.01
N ASN A 206 15.30 -26.51 -8.77
CA ASN A 206 16.12 -25.37 -8.33
C ASN A 206 15.26 -24.15 -7.99
N PHE A 207 14.20 -23.91 -8.76
CA PHE A 207 13.28 -22.80 -8.49
C PHE A 207 12.48 -22.99 -7.20
N LEU A 208 12.00 -24.21 -6.94
CA LEU A 208 11.21 -24.51 -5.75
C LEU A 208 12.07 -24.56 -4.47
N GLU A 209 13.38 -24.81 -4.58
CA GLU A 209 14.31 -24.68 -3.45
C GLU A 209 14.67 -23.21 -3.14
N ASN A 210 14.47 -22.28 -4.07
CA ASN A 210 14.73 -20.87 -3.83
C ASN A 210 13.58 -20.24 -3.02
N ASP A 211 13.81 -20.05 -1.73
CA ASP A 211 12.87 -19.34 -0.84
C ASP A 211 12.66 -17.88 -1.29
N VAL A 212 11.46 -17.57 -1.77
CA VAL A 212 11.00 -16.19 -1.95
C VAL A 212 10.91 -15.54 -0.57
N ARG A 213 11.84 -14.64 -0.26
CA ARG A 213 11.96 -13.99 1.04
C ARG A 213 10.82 -12.99 1.31
N LEU A 214 9.67 -13.50 1.73
CA LEU A 214 8.55 -12.70 2.27
C LEU A 214 8.98 -11.88 3.50
N SER A 215 10.05 -12.29 4.19
CA SER A 215 10.57 -11.56 5.34
C SER A 215 11.00 -10.14 5.01
N ALA A 216 11.52 -9.87 3.81
CA ALA A 216 11.95 -8.53 3.40
C ALA A 216 10.79 -7.52 3.38
N LEU A 217 9.58 -7.95 2.98
CA LEU A 217 8.38 -7.11 3.02
C LEU A 217 7.99 -6.78 4.46
N ILE A 218 7.98 -7.79 5.33
CA ILE A 218 7.56 -7.64 6.73
C ILE A 218 8.56 -6.81 7.52
N GLU A 219 9.86 -7.02 7.32
CA GLU A 219 10.93 -6.23 7.95
C GLU A 219 10.82 -4.75 7.56
N ALA A 220 10.58 -4.45 6.28
CA ALA A 220 10.39 -3.07 5.82
C ALA A 220 9.14 -2.41 6.42
N ALA A 221 8.01 -3.14 6.47
CA ALA A 221 6.77 -2.65 7.06
C ALA A 221 6.90 -2.44 8.58
N LEU A 222 7.58 -3.35 9.28
CA LEU A 222 7.82 -3.25 10.71
C LEU A 222 8.63 -1.99 11.04
N GLU A 223 9.72 -1.74 10.31
CA GLU A 223 10.57 -0.58 10.55
C GLU A 223 9.84 0.73 10.24
N TYR A 224 9.04 0.77 9.17
CA TYR A 224 8.17 1.91 8.86
C TYR A 224 7.23 2.25 10.00
N HIS A 225 6.52 1.24 10.54
CA HIS A 225 5.58 1.46 11.63
C HIS A 225 6.26 1.83 12.94
N ARG A 226 7.44 1.26 13.23
CA ARG A 226 8.24 1.60 14.42
C ARG A 226 8.67 3.05 14.41
N GLN A 227 9.27 3.51 13.30
CA GLN A 227 9.69 4.91 13.15
C GLN A 227 8.50 5.88 13.16
N SER A 228 7.38 5.49 12.55
CA SER A 228 6.13 6.27 12.59
C SER A 228 5.62 6.46 14.02
N SER A 229 5.65 5.40 14.83
CA SER A 229 5.24 5.49 16.25
C SER A 229 6.13 6.46 17.03
N GLU A 230 7.44 6.38 16.84
CA GLU A 230 8.42 7.25 17.51
C GLU A 230 8.16 8.74 17.21
N ILE A 231 7.93 9.09 15.94
CA ILE A 231 7.60 10.46 15.51
C ILE A 231 6.29 10.94 16.17
N LEU A 232 5.25 10.10 16.16
CA LEU A 232 3.94 10.46 16.71
C LEU A 232 3.95 10.57 18.24
N GLU A 233 4.73 9.73 18.92
CA GLU A 233 4.93 9.81 20.38
C GLU A 233 5.64 11.12 20.77
N GLU A 234 6.69 11.50 20.04
CA GLU A 234 7.39 12.77 20.26
C GLU A 234 6.44 13.96 20.04
N LEU A 235 5.67 13.95 18.94
CA LEU A 235 4.67 14.97 18.64
C LEU A 235 3.61 15.05 19.74
N SER A 236 3.08 13.92 20.19
CA SER A 236 2.09 13.87 21.27
C SER A 236 2.64 14.52 22.55
N GLY A 237 3.90 14.26 22.89
CA GLY A 237 4.60 14.91 23.99
C GLY A 237 4.73 16.43 23.81
N LYS A 238 5.08 16.90 22.61
CA LYS A 238 5.15 18.34 22.28
C LYS A 238 3.78 19.01 22.43
N LEU A 239 2.72 18.41 21.90
CA LEU A 239 1.37 18.95 21.97
C LEU A 239 0.84 19.00 23.41
N HIS A 240 1.05 17.95 24.21
CA HIS A 240 0.69 17.97 25.63
C HIS A 240 1.37 19.12 26.38
N ARG A 241 2.68 19.31 26.20
CA ARG A 241 3.42 20.43 26.81
C ARG A 241 2.88 21.79 26.37
N ARG A 242 2.49 21.95 25.11
CA ARG A 242 1.86 23.18 24.60
C ARG A 242 0.50 23.45 25.25
N ILE A 243 -0.34 22.42 25.36
CA ILE A 243 -1.66 22.53 26.01
C ILE A 243 -1.51 22.92 27.48
N SER A 244 -0.59 22.29 28.21
CA SER A 244 -0.30 22.63 29.61
C SER A 244 0.18 24.07 29.75
N THR A 245 1.12 24.50 28.88
CA THR A 245 1.66 25.86 28.89
C THR A 245 0.60 26.91 28.54
N ALA A 246 -0.26 26.63 27.56
CA ALA A 246 -1.33 27.52 27.16
C ALA A 246 -2.43 27.65 28.22
N SER A 247 -2.76 26.55 28.90
CA SER A 247 -3.76 26.52 29.98
C SER A 247 -3.32 27.28 31.23
N GLY A 248 -2.00 27.40 31.46
CA GLY A 248 -1.44 28.19 32.55
C GLY A 248 -1.37 29.70 32.29
N ARG A 249 -1.65 30.16 31.06
CA ARG A 249 -1.61 31.61 30.75
C ARG A 249 -2.86 32.31 31.30
N PRO A 250 -2.73 33.51 31.91
CA PRO A 250 -3.89 34.32 32.31
C PRO A 250 -4.78 34.57 31.09
N LYS A 251 -6.09 34.34 31.24
CA LYS A 251 -7.06 34.60 30.16
C LYS A 251 -6.96 36.06 29.75
N ARG A 252 -6.55 36.32 28.50
CA ARG A 252 -6.65 37.65 27.92
C ARG A 252 -8.13 38.00 27.81
N GLU A 253 -8.54 39.02 28.55
CA GLU A 253 -9.87 39.60 28.42
C GLU A 253 -9.97 40.25 27.04
N PHE A 254 -10.90 39.77 26.21
CA PHE A 254 -11.18 40.40 24.93
C PHE A 254 -11.82 41.75 25.21
N LYS A 255 -11.03 42.82 25.10
CA LYS A 255 -11.54 44.19 25.10
C LYS A 255 -11.76 44.59 23.65
N PRO A 256 -13.01 44.54 23.14
CA PRO A 256 -13.28 45.04 21.80
C PRO A 256 -12.83 46.50 21.77
N LYS A 257 -11.94 46.83 20.82
CA LYS A 257 -11.64 48.22 20.53
C LYS A 257 -12.92 48.81 19.97
N SER A 258 -13.65 49.53 20.81
CA SER A 258 -14.82 50.28 20.40
C SER A 258 -14.36 51.29 19.35
N ILE A 259 -14.94 51.24 18.15
CA ILE A 259 -14.71 52.29 17.14
C ILE A 259 -15.12 53.65 17.73
N ARG A 260 -16.07 53.65 18.68
CA ARG A 260 -16.46 54.83 19.45
C ARG A 260 -15.32 55.43 20.27
N SER A 261 -14.39 54.65 20.85
CA SER A 261 -13.28 55.23 21.62
C SER A 261 -12.16 55.81 20.73
N SER A 262 -12.07 55.36 19.48
CA SER A 262 -11.20 55.97 18.45
C SER A 262 -11.84 57.21 17.81
N ILE A 263 -13.16 57.35 17.92
CA ILE A 263 -13.94 58.54 17.51
C ILE A 263 -14.07 59.54 18.67
N GLU A 264 -14.15 59.11 19.93
CA GLU A 264 -14.23 59.96 21.13
C GLU A 264 -12.93 60.73 21.41
N THR A 265 -11.80 60.32 20.82
CA THR A 265 -10.58 61.13 20.78
C THR A 265 -10.65 62.27 19.75
N LEU A 266 -11.68 62.28 18.90
CA LEU A 266 -11.98 63.33 17.92
C LEU A 266 -13.26 64.13 18.26
N ASP A 267 -14.26 63.54 18.91
CA ASP A 267 -15.55 64.18 19.21
C ASP A 267 -15.85 64.23 20.72
N ASN A 268 -15.36 65.28 21.37
CA ASN A 268 -15.65 65.59 22.76
C ASN A 268 -16.98 66.36 22.91
N ASN A 269 -18.08 65.93 22.26
CA ASN A 269 -19.38 66.59 22.43
C ASN A 269 -20.60 65.70 22.12
N GLN A 270 -21.48 65.60 23.13
CA GLN A 270 -22.93 65.27 23.09
C GLN A 270 -23.38 63.79 23.28
N HIS A 271 -23.72 63.52 24.55
CA HIS A 271 -24.99 62.99 25.11
C HIS A 271 -25.66 61.66 24.66
N ASN A 272 -25.81 60.78 25.68
CA ASN A 272 -26.86 59.82 26.03
C ASN A 272 -27.44 58.80 25.03
N GLY A 273 -27.33 57.51 25.41
CA GLY A 273 -28.44 56.55 25.25
C GLY A 273 -28.08 55.09 24.92
N LEU A 274 -28.43 54.20 25.87
CA LEU A 274 -28.83 52.79 25.72
C LEU A 274 -27.77 51.68 25.55
N THR A 275 -27.79 50.80 26.55
CA THR A 275 -27.06 49.54 26.73
C THR A 275 -27.81 48.36 26.11
N HIS A 276 -27.12 47.47 25.40
CA HIS A 276 -27.50 46.06 25.28
C HIS A 276 -26.25 45.17 25.35
N SER A 277 -26.15 44.39 26.43
CA SER A 277 -25.16 43.33 26.61
C SER A 277 -25.71 42.02 26.04
N SER A 278 -24.95 41.36 25.18
CA SER A 278 -25.15 39.95 24.86
C SER A 278 -23.83 39.20 25.09
N SER A 279 -23.85 38.34 26.10
CA SER A 279 -22.75 37.47 26.50
C SER A 279 -22.79 36.19 25.68
N ILE A 280 -21.75 35.93 24.89
CA ILE A 280 -21.54 34.64 24.23
C ILE A 280 -20.44 33.91 25.01
N ARG A 281 -20.83 32.85 25.72
CA ARG A 281 -19.89 31.90 26.36
C ARG A 281 -19.23 31.03 25.29
N SER A 282 -17.90 31.07 25.19
CA SER A 282 -17.11 30.14 24.38
C SER A 282 -16.68 28.93 25.21
N THR A 283 -17.02 27.74 24.75
CA THR A 283 -16.74 26.42 25.35
C THR A 283 -15.30 25.98 25.04
N GLY A 284 -14.49 25.79 26.09
CA GLY A 284 -13.07 25.41 26.00
C GLY A 284 -12.79 23.90 26.07
N THR A 285 -13.73 23.04 25.69
CA THR A 285 -13.62 21.59 25.88
C THR A 285 -13.58 20.77 24.58
N ALA A 286 -13.66 21.41 23.42
CA ALA A 286 -13.75 20.68 22.13
C ALA A 286 -12.38 20.18 21.61
N LEU A 287 -11.27 20.83 21.96
CA LEU A 287 -9.97 20.59 21.31
C LEU A 287 -9.28 19.27 21.71
N THR A 288 -9.53 18.76 22.92
CA THR A 288 -8.91 17.53 23.42
C THR A 288 -9.50 16.28 22.78
N HIS A 289 -10.78 16.30 22.40
CA HIS A 289 -11.43 15.16 21.74
C HIS A 289 -11.08 15.05 20.25
N THR A 290 -10.80 16.17 19.56
CA THR A 290 -10.51 16.16 18.12
C THR A 290 -9.14 15.54 17.80
N VAL A 291 -8.14 15.76 18.67
CA VAL A 291 -6.76 15.27 18.46
C VAL A 291 -6.67 13.75 18.66
N THR A 292 -7.33 13.20 19.68
CA THR A 292 -7.35 11.75 19.93
C THR A 292 -8.08 10.99 18.84
N VAL A 293 -9.17 11.57 18.29
CA VAL A 293 -9.91 10.99 17.15
C VAL A 293 -9.07 11.04 15.87
N PHE A 294 -8.25 12.07 15.66
CA PHE A 294 -7.38 12.15 14.48
C PHE A 294 -6.32 11.05 14.46
N ILE A 295 -5.70 10.76 15.61
CA ILE A 295 -4.65 9.74 15.73
C ILE A 295 -5.23 8.34 15.48
N THR A 296 -6.42 8.02 16.00
CA THR A 296 -7.05 6.72 15.73
C THR A 296 -7.60 6.60 14.31
N SER A 297 -8.06 7.71 13.71
CA SER A 297 -8.59 7.73 12.34
C SER A 297 -7.52 7.46 11.29
N VAL A 298 -6.30 8.00 11.45
CA VAL A 298 -5.18 7.78 10.52
C VAL A 298 -4.70 6.33 10.54
N PHE A 299 -4.69 5.69 11.73
CA PHE A 299 -4.40 4.26 11.87
C PHE A 299 -5.49 3.37 11.26
N LEU A 300 -6.77 3.71 11.43
CA LEU A 300 -7.89 2.95 10.86
C LEU A 300 -8.02 3.11 9.34
N PHE A 301 -7.71 4.29 8.78
CA PHE A 301 -7.76 4.51 7.33
C PHE A 301 -6.71 3.65 6.60
N SER A 302 -5.59 3.34 7.25
CA SER A 302 -4.54 2.48 6.71
C SER A 302 -4.83 0.97 6.86
N PHE A 303 -5.73 0.58 7.78
CA PHE A 303 -6.02 -0.84 8.08
C PHE A 303 -7.33 -1.37 7.47
N PHE A 304 -8.30 -0.51 7.09
CA PHE A 304 -9.66 -0.96 6.79
C PHE A 304 -10.26 -0.62 5.41
N CYS A 305 -9.52 -0.10 4.43
CA CYS A 305 -10.10 0.18 3.11
C CYS A 305 -9.28 -0.35 1.93
N PRO A 306 -9.49 -1.61 1.50
CA PRO A 306 -9.04 -2.08 0.21
C PRO A 306 -10.08 -1.94 -0.93
N ASP A 307 -11.34 -1.59 -0.66
CA ASP A 307 -12.36 -1.50 -1.73
C ASP A 307 -13.37 -0.38 -1.49
N PHE A 308 -13.37 0.62 -2.38
CA PHE A 308 -14.55 1.44 -2.62
C PHE A 308 -14.64 1.83 -4.11
N SER A 309 -14.95 0.85 -4.95
CA SER A 309 -15.70 1.11 -6.18
C SER A 309 -17.19 1.13 -5.84
N SER A 310 -17.80 2.31 -5.96
CA SER A 310 -19.21 2.57 -6.31
C SER A 310 -19.88 3.60 -5.39
N HIS A 311 -20.44 4.62 -6.04
CA HIS A 311 -21.36 5.65 -5.57
C HIS A 311 -21.82 5.61 -4.09
N ARG A 312 -21.20 6.44 -3.24
CA ARG A 312 -21.89 7.36 -2.30
C ARG A 312 -20.90 8.31 -1.64
N HIS A 313 -21.37 9.52 -1.35
CA HIS A 313 -20.55 10.65 -0.90
C HIS A 313 -19.77 10.38 0.40
N PRO A 314 -18.50 10.81 0.51
CA PRO A 314 -17.62 10.55 1.65
C PRO A 314 -18.03 11.25 2.97
N LEU A 315 -19.01 12.15 2.94
CA LEU A 315 -19.46 12.88 4.13
C LEU A 315 -20.44 12.08 5.02
N SER A 316 -21.17 11.11 4.47
CA SER A 316 -22.17 10.37 5.26
C SER A 316 -21.56 9.30 6.15
N PHE A 317 -20.38 8.78 5.82
CA PHE A 317 -19.70 7.74 6.62
C PHE A 317 -18.99 8.35 7.83
N LEU A 318 -18.41 9.55 7.66
CA LEU A 318 -17.82 10.31 8.75
C LEU A 318 -18.86 10.77 9.77
N LEU A 319 -20.05 11.19 9.31
CA LEU A 319 -21.15 11.59 10.20
C LEU A 319 -21.71 10.41 11.01
N SER A 320 -21.86 9.23 10.39
CA SER A 320 -22.38 8.03 11.06
C SER A 320 -21.47 7.56 12.21
N LEU A 321 -20.16 7.56 12.00
CA LEU A 321 -19.18 7.17 13.03
C LEU A 321 -19.10 8.20 14.16
N THR A 322 -19.23 9.50 13.86
CA THR A 322 -19.31 10.53 14.91
C THR A 322 -20.60 10.42 15.72
N ASP A 323 -21.74 10.14 15.09
CA ASP A 323 -23.04 10.06 15.78
C ASP A 323 -23.17 8.80 16.66
N ILE A 324 -22.62 7.66 16.23
CA ILE A 324 -22.58 6.42 17.03
C ILE A 324 -21.71 6.59 18.28
N GLN A 325 -20.62 7.35 18.19
CA GLN A 325 -19.72 7.58 19.33
C GLN A 325 -20.27 8.65 20.30
N ILE A 326 -20.93 9.69 19.78
CA ILE A 326 -21.58 10.73 20.59
C ILE A 326 -22.71 10.11 21.43
N ASN A 327 -23.57 9.27 20.85
CA ASN A 327 -24.67 8.63 21.58
C ASN A 327 -24.20 7.64 22.66
N ASN A 328 -23.06 6.97 22.46
CA ASN A 328 -22.48 6.08 23.48
C ASN A 328 -21.82 6.86 24.64
N THR A 329 -21.41 8.10 24.42
CA THR A 329 -20.77 8.94 25.44
C THR A 329 -21.79 9.63 26.36
N VAL A 330 -23.00 9.89 25.87
CA VAL A 330 -24.07 10.55 26.65
C VAL A 330 -24.69 9.63 27.72
N ASN A 331 -24.60 8.30 27.57
CA ASN A 331 -25.27 7.34 28.47
C ASN A 331 -24.37 6.64 29.51
N GLY A 332 -23.14 7.13 29.74
CA GLY A 332 -22.41 6.87 31.00
C GLY A 332 -22.08 5.43 31.38
N LYS A 333 -22.10 4.47 30.45
CA LYS A 333 -21.60 3.09 30.65
C LYS A 333 -20.89 2.60 29.40
N SER A 334 -19.55 2.56 29.43
CA SER A 334 -18.75 1.86 28.42
C SER A 334 -19.08 0.37 28.44
N ARG A 335 -19.88 -0.09 27.48
CA ARG A 335 -19.93 -1.49 27.07
C ARG A 335 -19.38 -1.58 25.66
N TYR A 336 -18.26 -2.28 25.49
CA TYR A 336 -17.77 -2.70 24.18
C TYR A 336 -18.75 -3.72 23.61
N LEU A 337 -19.54 -3.34 22.61
CA LEU A 337 -20.34 -4.28 21.84
C LEU A 337 -19.57 -4.65 20.57
N PHE A 338 -18.95 -5.82 20.56
CA PHE A 338 -18.47 -6.47 19.33
C PHE A 338 -19.70 -7.00 18.59
N MET A 339 -20.12 -6.35 17.50
CA MET A 339 -21.08 -6.94 16.57
C MET A 339 -20.32 -7.78 15.55
N LYS A 340 -20.44 -9.11 15.68
CA LYS A 340 -20.22 -10.06 14.58
C LYS A 340 -21.26 -9.76 13.50
N TYR A 341 -20.82 -9.51 12.28
CA TYR A 341 -21.65 -9.67 11.09
C TYR A 341 -21.26 -11.00 10.43
N SER A 342 -22.27 -11.88 10.31
CA SER A 342 -22.25 -13.10 9.51
C SER A 342 -22.32 -12.81 8.03
#